data_AF-A0A7Y8JMF9-F1
#
_entry.id   AF-A0A7Y8JMF9-F1
#
_cell.length_a   1.000
_cell.length_b   1.000
_cell.length_c   1.000
_cell.angle_alpha   90.00
_cell.angle_beta   90.00
_cell.angle_gamma   90.00
#
_symmetry.space_group_name_H-M   'P 1'
#
loop_
_entity.id
_entity.type
_entity.pdbx_description
1 polymer ?
#
loop_
_entity_poly.entity_id
_entity_poly.type
_entity_poly.pdbx_seq_one_letter_code
_entity_poly.pdbx_strand_id
1 'polypeptide(L)'
;AFAATANPAERGTQVPAFLEIRPDGTVRLLSPFMEGGQGTHTAMAQIVGEELDADPATFVVEAAPPGDAYVVMENGMRITGGSMSVRMSYPVMRRLGALARAMLLQAGAEQLGVPV
;
A
#
# COMPACT_ATOMS: atom_id res chain seq x y z
N ALA A 1 -10.40 31.68 6.20
CA ALA A 1 -10.52 30.27 6.60
C ALA A 1 -9.11 29.72 6.75
N PHE A 2 -8.74 29.25 7.94
CA PHE A 2 -7.44 28.62 8.16
C PHE A 2 -7.43 27.29 7.43
N ALA A 3 -6.75 27.22 6.29
CA ALA A 3 -6.39 25.96 5.69
C ALA A 3 -5.43 25.28 6.68
N ALA A 4 -5.88 24.19 7.31
CA ALA A 4 -4.99 23.31 8.03
C ALA A 4 -3.99 22.78 7.00
N THR A 5 -2.75 23.25 7.07
CA THR A 5 -1.63 22.66 6.33
C THR A 5 -1.46 21.25 6.88
N ALA A 6 -2.04 20.27 6.19
CA ALA A 6 -1.75 18.87 6.44
C ALA A 6 -0.24 18.71 6.34
N ASN A 7 0.39 18.32 7.45
CA ASN A 7 1.75 17.82 7.43
C ASN A 7 1.78 16.72 6.35
N PRO A 8 2.71 16.72 5.37
CA PRO A 8 2.71 15.69 4.34
C PRO A 8 2.76 14.35 5.05
N ALA A 9 1.66 13.58 4.94
CA ALA A 9 1.53 12.30 5.61
C ALA A 9 2.74 11.46 5.23
N GLU A 10 3.39 10.87 6.23
CA GLU A 10 4.59 10.07 5.98
C GLU A 10 4.27 8.99 4.93
N ARG A 11 5.15 8.80 3.95
CA ARG A 11 4.88 7.88 2.83
C ARG A 11 4.51 6.49 3.36
N GLY A 12 3.50 5.88 2.74
CA GLY A 12 3.02 4.55 3.11
C GLY A 12 2.04 4.52 4.28
N THR A 13 1.65 5.67 4.84
CA THR A 13 0.66 5.72 5.94
C THR A 13 -0.79 5.83 5.47
N GLN A 14 -1.02 6.22 4.21
CA GLN A 14 -2.35 6.42 3.64
C GLN A 14 -2.97 5.09 3.18
N VAL A 15 -3.14 4.12 4.08
CA VAL A 15 -3.63 2.76 3.75
C VAL A 15 -4.87 2.76 2.85
N PRO A 16 -5.95 3.52 3.14
CA PRO A 16 -7.17 3.49 2.33
C PRO A 16 -7.00 4.05 0.91
N ALA A 17 -5.93 4.80 0.64
CA ALA A 17 -5.62 5.25 -0.71
C ALA A 17 -5.09 4.11 -1.59
N PHE A 18 -4.47 3.08 -1.00
CA PHE A 18 -3.85 2.00 -1.74
C PHE A 18 -4.65 0.71 -1.70
N LEU A 19 -5.25 0.39 -0.55
CA LEU A 19 -5.78 -0.94 -0.25
C LEU A 19 -7.27 -0.91 0.06
N GLU A 20 -7.97 -1.88 -0.51
CA GLU A 20 -9.36 -2.20 -0.21
C GLU A 20 -9.48 -3.71 -0.08
N ILE A 21 -9.89 -4.19 1.10
CA ILE A 21 -10.20 -5.61 1.33
C ILE A 21 -11.71 -5.77 1.16
N ARG A 22 -12.09 -6.56 0.15
CA ARG A 22 -13.50 -6.77 -0.20
C ARG A 22 -14.13 -7.87 0.67
N PRO A 23 -15.47 -7.91 0.79
CA PRO A 23 -16.17 -8.94 1.58
C PRO A 23 -15.92 -10.38 1.11
N ASP A 24 -15.51 -10.58 -0.14
CA ASP A 24 -15.16 -11.90 -0.71
C ASP A 24 -13.70 -12.33 -0.43
N GLY A 25 -12.94 -11.52 0.31
CA GLY A 25 -11.53 -11.75 0.62
C GLY A 25 -10.55 -11.26 -0.45
N THR A 26 -11.03 -10.72 -1.57
CA THR A 26 -10.16 -10.12 -2.60
C THR A 26 -9.55 -8.83 -2.08
N VAL A 27 -8.23 -8.68 -2.24
CA VAL A 27 -7.52 -7.44 -1.87
C VAL A 27 -7.25 -6.61 -3.13
N ARG A 28 -7.93 -5.48 -3.29
CA ARG A 28 -7.59 -4.54 -4.37
C ARG A 28 -6.42 -3.67 -3.91
N LEU A 29 -5.37 -3.62 -4.71
CA LEU A 29 -4.17 -2.82 -4.46
C LEU A 29 -3.89 -1.87 -5.63
N LEU A 30 -3.79 -0.58 -5.34
CA LEU A 30 -3.40 0.44 -6.31
C LEU A 30 -1.87 0.57 -6.35
N SER A 31 -1.27 0.09 -7.43
CA SER A 31 0.16 0.20 -7.71
C SER A 31 0.53 1.60 -8.20
N PRO A 32 1.53 2.27 -7.61
CA PRO A 32 2.02 3.57 -8.09
C PRO A 32 2.78 3.48 -9.42
N PHE A 33 3.15 2.27 -9.83
CA PHE A 33 3.99 1.98 -11.00
C PHE A 33 3.18 1.38 -12.14
N MET A 34 3.58 1.69 -13.36
CA MET A 34 3.04 1.08 -14.58
C MET A 34 3.63 -0.31 -14.79
N GLU A 35 2.78 -1.29 -15.07
CA GLU A 35 3.15 -2.64 -15.50
C GLU A 35 3.28 -2.71 -17.02
N GLY A 36 4.36 -3.33 -17.50
CA GLY A 36 4.64 -3.53 -18.93
C GLY A 36 5.23 -4.91 -19.25
N GLY A 37 5.23 -5.84 -18.30
CA GLY A 37 5.76 -7.20 -18.43
C GLY A 37 6.89 -7.55 -17.45
N GLN A 38 7.37 -6.59 -16.66
CA GLN A 38 8.46 -6.79 -15.70
C GLN A 38 8.00 -7.41 -14.36
N GLY A 39 6.69 -7.48 -14.11
CA GLY A 39 6.13 -8.09 -12.89
C GLY A 39 6.15 -7.17 -11.66
N THR A 40 6.06 -5.86 -11.85
CA THR A 40 5.92 -4.90 -10.73
C THR A 40 4.63 -5.11 -9.96
N HIS A 41 3.51 -5.42 -10.63
CA HIS A 41 2.25 -5.70 -9.93
C HIS A 41 2.37 -6.93 -9.00
N THR A 42 2.97 -8.02 -9.49
CA THR A 42 3.25 -9.21 -8.68
C THR A 42 4.14 -8.87 -7.49
N ALA A 43 5.21 -8.09 -7.72
CA ALA A 43 6.09 -7.66 -6.63
C ALA A 43 5.35 -6.83 -5.58
N MET A 44 4.50 -5.88 -5.99
CA MET A 44 3.72 -5.07 -5.05
C MET A 44 2.76 -5.93 -4.22
N ALA A 45 2.05 -6.88 -4.85
CA ALA A 45 1.19 -7.82 -4.14
C ALA A 45 1.95 -8.67 -3.13
N GLN A 46 3.13 -9.19 -3.49
CA GLN A 46 3.96 -9.98 -2.58
C GLN A 46 4.47 -9.15 -1.39
N ILE A 47 5.03 -7.96 -1.65
CA ILE A 47 5.58 -7.09 -0.60
C ILE A 47 4.50 -6.67 0.41
N VAL A 48 3.34 -6.26 -0.09
CA VAL A 48 2.24 -5.80 0.76
C VAL A 48 1.54 -6.98 1.42
N GLY A 49 1.32 -8.07 0.69
CA GLY A 49 0.67 -9.29 1.18
C GLY A 49 1.43 -9.96 2.31
N GLU A 50 2.77 -10.04 2.21
CA GLU A 50 3.61 -10.62 3.27
C GLU A 50 3.51 -9.84 4.58
N GLU A 51 3.47 -8.50 4.53
CA GLU A 51 3.28 -7.67 5.72
C GLU A 51 1.83 -7.64 6.22
N LEU A 52 0.86 -7.91 5.34
CA LEU A 52 -0.56 -8.01 5.68
C LEU A 52 -0.95 -9.38 6.27
N ASP A 53 -0.05 -10.38 6.22
CA ASP A 53 -0.37 -11.80 6.44
C ASP A 53 -1.49 -12.30 5.49
N ALA A 54 -1.46 -11.88 4.22
CA ALA A 54 -2.44 -12.27 3.20
C ALA A 54 -1.79 -13.00 2.02
N ASP A 55 -2.46 -14.02 1.48
CA ASP A 55 -2.00 -14.75 0.29
C ASP A 55 -1.92 -13.78 -0.92
N PRO A 56 -0.73 -13.56 -1.53
CA PRO A 56 -0.59 -12.69 -2.69
C PRO A 56 -1.49 -13.05 -3.87
N ALA A 57 -1.94 -14.31 -3.99
CA ALA A 57 -2.85 -14.74 -5.05
C ALA A 57 -4.26 -14.12 -4.93
N THR A 58 -4.61 -13.57 -3.77
CA THR A 58 -5.90 -12.89 -3.54
C THR A 58 -5.90 -11.42 -3.99
N PHE A 59 -4.74 -10.90 -4.43
CA PHE A 59 -4.60 -9.50 -4.80
C PHE A 59 -5.03 -9.24 -6.25
N VAL A 60 -5.85 -8.21 -6.44
CA VAL A 60 -6.12 -7.59 -7.74
C VAL A 60 -5.39 -6.25 -7.78
N VAL A 61 -4.29 -6.20 -8.53
CA VAL A 61 -3.43 -5.01 -8.59
C VAL A 61 -3.75 -4.18 -9.83
N GLU A 62 -4.09 -2.91 -9.61
CA GLU A 62 -4.44 -1.95 -10.67
C GLU A 62 -3.47 -0.75 -10.64
N ALA A 63 -3.31 -0.05 -11.75
CA ALA A 63 -2.53 1.18 -11.76
C ALA A 63 -3.27 2.28 -10.98
N ALA A 64 -2.57 2.91 -10.04
CA ALA A 64 -3.09 4.02 -9.26
C ALA A 64 -3.32 5.27 -10.13
N PRO A 65 -4.34 6.09 -9.85
CA PRO A 65 -4.50 7.40 -10.49
C PRO A 65 -3.34 8.35 -10.10
N PRO A 66 -3.21 9.52 -10.76
CA PRO A 66 -2.33 10.58 -10.29
C PRO A 66 -2.65 11.00 -8.84
N GLY A 67 -1.63 11.42 -8.08
CA GLY A 67 -1.81 11.93 -6.72
C GLY A 67 -0.60 11.71 -5.82
N ASP A 68 -0.44 12.60 -4.84
CA ASP A 68 0.72 12.64 -3.92
C ASP A 68 0.81 11.39 -3.03
N ALA A 69 -0.32 10.77 -2.71
CA ALA A 69 -0.38 9.53 -1.96
C ALA A 69 0.49 8.44 -2.59
N TYR A 70 0.57 8.40 -3.93
CA TYR A 70 1.26 7.38 -4.70
C TYR A 70 2.73 7.73 -5.02
N VAL A 71 3.27 8.82 -4.47
CA VAL A 71 4.69 9.17 -4.57
C VAL A 71 5.46 8.39 -3.49
N VAL A 72 5.74 7.12 -3.79
CA VAL A 72 6.28 6.14 -2.82
C VAL A 72 7.79 5.94 -2.89
N MET A 73 8.48 6.46 -3.90
CA MET A 73 9.93 6.35 -3.95
C MET A 73 10.58 7.29 -2.95
N GLU A 74 11.62 6.84 -2.26
CA GLU A 74 12.34 7.67 -1.27
C GLU A 74 12.90 8.97 -1.86
N ASN A 75 13.29 8.93 -3.14
CA ASN A 75 13.77 10.10 -3.89
C ASN A 75 12.65 11.04 -4.38
N GLY A 76 11.39 10.77 -4.05
CA GLY A 76 10.25 11.61 -4.40
C GLY A 76 9.76 11.51 -5.84
N MET A 77 10.33 10.61 -6.65
CA MET A 77 9.82 10.37 -8.01
C MET A 77 8.67 9.36 -8.00
N ARG A 78 7.86 9.40 -9.05
CA ARG A 78 6.91 8.34 -9.39
C ARG A 78 7.12 7.95 -10.85
N ILE A 79 7.98 6.96 -11.07
CA ILE A 79 8.35 6.49 -12.40
C ILE A 79 8.49 4.96 -12.41
N THR A 80 8.25 4.35 -13.57
CA THR A 80 8.69 2.97 -13.86
C THR A 80 9.90 3.07 -14.79
N GLY A 81 11.10 2.96 -14.22
CA GLY A 81 12.36 3.10 -14.98
C GLY A 81 13.59 2.98 -14.07
N GLY A 82 14.77 2.85 -14.67
CA GLY A 82 16.05 2.78 -13.93
C GLY A 82 16.18 1.61 -12.95
N SER A 83 15.35 0.57 -13.10
CA SER A 83 15.19 -0.51 -12.13
C SER A 83 14.81 -0.04 -10.73
N MET A 84 14.09 1.08 -10.63
CA MET A 84 13.85 1.77 -9.37
C MET A 84 12.56 1.36 -8.65
N SER A 85 11.54 0.88 -9.38
CA SER A 85 10.18 0.66 -8.86
C SER A 85 10.18 -0.06 -7.51
N VAL A 86 10.69 -1.30 -7.47
CA VAL A 86 10.74 -2.10 -6.23
C VAL A 86 11.78 -1.54 -5.25
N ARG A 87 13.05 -1.39 -5.67
CA ARG A 87 14.16 -1.05 -4.76
C ARG A 87 13.97 0.27 -4.01
N MET A 88 13.34 1.28 -4.64
CA MET A 88 13.15 2.61 -4.05
C MET A 88 11.84 2.76 -3.31
N SER A 89 10.85 1.87 -3.52
CA SER A 89 9.56 1.91 -2.82
C SER A 89 9.42 0.87 -1.73
N TYR A 90 10.31 -0.13 -1.68
CA TYR A 90 10.19 -1.29 -0.81
C TYR A 90 9.90 -0.92 0.66
N PRO A 91 10.63 0.02 1.30
CA PRO A 91 10.34 0.39 2.69
C PRO A 91 8.93 0.98 2.87
N VAL A 92 8.49 1.80 1.92
CA VAL A 92 7.17 2.44 1.93
C VAL A 92 6.05 1.42 1.75
N MET A 93 6.20 0.50 0.79
CA MET A 93 5.20 -0.51 0.50
C MET A 93 5.11 -1.57 1.60
N ARG A 94 6.22 -1.91 2.26
CA ARG A 94 6.20 -2.78 3.45
C ARG A 94 5.43 -2.14 4.60
N ARG A 95 5.75 -0.88 4.91
CA ARG A 95 5.04 -0.12 5.93
C ARG A 95 3.54 -0.06 5.67
N LEU A 96 3.14 0.13 4.41
CA LEU A 96 1.74 0.12 3.99
C LEU A 96 1.04 -1.19 4.39
N GLY A 97 1.63 -2.35 4.08
CA GLY A 97 1.06 -3.65 4.45
C GLY A 97 1.00 -3.86 5.97
N ALA A 98 2.08 -3.50 6.68
CA ALA A 98 2.15 -3.65 8.14
C ALA A 98 1.11 -2.76 8.86
N LEU A 99 0.87 -1.54 8.36
CA LEU A 99 -0.15 -0.65 8.89
C LEU A 99 -1.57 -1.18 8.60
N ALA A 100 -1.80 -1.72 7.41
CA ALA A 100 -3.07 -2.36 7.09
C ALA A 100 -3.36 -3.53 8.06
N ARG A 101 -2.36 -4.36 8.35
CA ARG A 101 -2.46 -5.42 9.36
C ARG A 101 -2.76 -4.88 10.76
N ALA A 102 -2.04 -3.84 11.18
CA ALA A 102 -2.26 -3.21 12.49
C ALA A 102 -3.69 -2.67 12.63
N MET A 103 -4.23 -2.05 11.58
CA MET A 103 -5.62 -1.57 11.55
C MET A 103 -6.63 -2.72 11.70
N LEU A 104 -6.40 -3.85 11.03
CA LEU A 104 -7.27 -5.03 11.14
C LEU A 104 -7.22 -5.67 12.53
N LEU A 105 -6.02 -5.82 13.10
CA LEU A 105 -5.85 -6.35 14.45
C LEU A 105 -6.54 -5.46 15.48
N GLN A 106 -6.39 -4.15 15.37
CA GLN A 106 -7.08 -3.19 16.23
C GLN A 106 -8.59 -3.33 16.13
N ALA A 107 -9.15 -3.40 14.92
CA ALA A 107 -10.58 -3.59 14.71
C ALA A 107 -11.09 -4.93 15.28
N GLY A 108 -10.33 -6.02 15.11
CA GLY A 108 -10.67 -7.32 15.68
C GLY A 108 -10.62 -7.33 17.21
N ALA A 109 -9.60 -6.71 17.81
CA ALA A 109 -9.45 -6.56 19.25
C ALA A 109 -10.62 -5.78 19.86
N GLU A 110 -11.05 -4.68 19.22
CA GLU A 110 -12.23 -3.91 19.61
C GLU A 110 -13.53 -4.72 19.55
N GLN A 111 -13.72 -5.53 18.50
CA GLN A 111 -14.90 -6.39 18.36
C GLN A 111 -14.95 -7.49 19.43
N LEU A 112 -13.80 -8.03 19.81
CA LEU A 112 -13.69 -9.13 20.78
C LEU A 112 -13.54 -8.64 22.22
N GLY A 113 -13.29 -7.34 22.45
CA GLY A 113 -13.08 -6.77 23.79
C GLY A 113 -11.77 -7.22 24.45
N VAL A 114 -10.72 -7.45 23.65
CA VAL A 114 -9.39 -7.91 24.10
C VAL A 114 -8.31 -6.89 23.72
N PRO A 115 -7.13 -6.88 24.37
CA PRO A 115 -6.00 -6.10 23.87
C PRO A 115 -5.48 -6.65 22.53
N VAL A 116 -4.83 -5.78 21.75
CA VAL A 116 -4.02 -6.16 20.57
C VAL A 116 -2.75 -6.87 21.00
#